data_AF-A0A069DMJ6-F1
#
_entry.id   AF-A0A069DMJ6-F1
#
_cell.length_a   1.000
_cell.length_b   1.000
_cell.length_c   1.000
_cell.angle_alpha   90.00
_cell.angle_beta   90.00
_cell.angle_gamma   90.00
#
_symmetry.space_group_name_H-M   'P 1'
#
loop_
_entity.id
_entity.type
_entity.pdbx_description
1 polymer ?
#
loop_
_entity_poly.entity_id
_entity_poly.type
_entity_poly.pdbx_seq_one_letter_code
_entity_poly.pdbx_strand_id
1 'polypeptide(L)'
;MYFYSDSHSANYVQMIKKYPTVLKDKEYQVGCYIVAHPEIYLAASQQDWEDIFDDWIDQSFSRGGRLLIDLGMHLYGGGHAEFNLADALNTLDEKNFKVLLQAIDIRRG
;
A
#
# COMPACT_ATOMS: atom_id res chain seq x y z
N MET A 1 -10.70 -9.13 4.83
CA MET A 1 -9.73 -8.06 4.55
C MET A 1 -10.42 -6.74 4.85
N TYR A 2 -9.85 -5.92 5.73
CA TYR A 2 -10.31 -4.55 5.98
C TYR A 2 -9.95 -3.63 4.81
N PHE A 3 -10.80 -2.67 4.50
CA PHE A 3 -10.56 -1.63 3.51
C PHE A 3 -10.90 -0.27 4.11
N TYR A 4 -10.12 0.75 3.77
CA TYR A 4 -10.33 2.14 4.21
C TYR A 4 -11.73 2.66 3.81
N SER A 5 -12.18 2.27 2.61
CA SER A 5 -13.47 2.63 2.02
C SER A 5 -13.87 1.64 0.91
N ASP A 6 -15.08 1.79 0.38
CA ASP A 6 -15.54 1.01 -0.77
C ASP A 6 -14.66 1.22 -2.00
N SER A 7 -14.14 2.44 -2.20
CA SER A 7 -13.19 2.74 -3.27
C SER A 7 -11.89 1.95 -3.11
N HIS A 8 -11.39 1.79 -1.88
CA HIS A 8 -10.20 0.99 -1.63
C HIS A 8 -10.43 -0.48 -2.06
N SER A 9 -11.58 -1.07 -1.70
CA SER A 9 -11.96 -2.42 -2.13
C SER A 9 -12.07 -2.53 -3.66
N ALA A 10 -12.74 -1.57 -4.30
CA ALA A 10 -12.90 -1.54 -5.75
C ALA A 10 -11.56 -1.43 -6.49
N ASN A 11 -10.67 -0.54 -6.02
CA ASN A 11 -9.33 -0.35 -6.55
C ASN A 11 -8.50 -1.64 -6.42
N TYR A 12 -8.60 -2.32 -5.28
CA TYR A 12 -7.88 -3.56 -5.04
C TYR A 12 -8.31 -4.67 -6.01
N VAL A 13 -9.60 -4.75 -6.34
CA VAL A 13 -10.10 -5.65 -7.39
C VAL A 13 -9.50 -5.31 -8.76
N GLN A 14 -9.30 -4.03 -9.09
CA GLN A 14 -8.62 -3.65 -10.34
C GLN A 14 -7.14 -4.05 -10.32
N MET A 15 -6.46 -3.86 -9.20
CA MET A 15 -5.05 -4.28 -9.04
C MET A 15 -4.89 -5.79 -9.22
N ILE A 16 -5.79 -6.60 -8.65
CA ILE A 16 -5.77 -8.06 -8.83
C ILE A 16 -5.97 -8.45 -10.30
N LYS A 17 -6.88 -7.76 -11.01
CA LYS A 17 -7.10 -8.02 -12.44
C LYS A 17 -5.88 -7.66 -13.29
N LYS A 18 -5.23 -6.54 -12.97
CA LYS A 18 -4.02 -6.07 -13.68
C LYS A 18 -2.81 -6.96 -13.37
N TYR A 19 -2.70 -7.45 -12.13
CA TYR A 19 -1.56 -8.26 -11.65
C TYR A 19 -2.01 -9.55 -10.96
N PRO A 20 -2.37 -10.61 -11.71
CA PRO A 20 -2.85 -11.87 -11.13
C PRO A 20 -1.85 -12.59 -10.21
N THR A 21 -0.56 -12.21 -10.24
CA THR A 21 0.49 -12.74 -9.36
C THR A 21 0.13 -12.66 -7.87
N VAL A 22 -0.63 -11.63 -7.47
CA VAL A 22 -1.16 -11.45 -6.10
C VAL A 22 -1.92 -12.65 -5.54
N LEU A 23 -2.44 -13.55 -6.39
CA LEU A 23 -3.18 -14.73 -5.96
C LEU A 23 -2.27 -15.82 -5.39
N LYS A 24 -0.96 -15.74 -5.62
CA LYS A 24 0.02 -16.76 -5.24
C LYS A 24 1.17 -16.21 -4.40
N ASP A 25 1.28 -14.89 -4.32
CA ASP A 25 2.44 -14.21 -3.77
C ASP A 25 1.97 -13.11 -2.80
N LYS A 26 2.33 -13.27 -1.52
CA LYS A 26 1.88 -12.40 -0.43
C LYS A 26 2.55 -11.03 -0.50
N GLU A 27 3.77 -10.96 -1.02
CA GLU A 27 4.51 -9.74 -1.32
C GLU A 27 3.70 -8.92 -2.32
N TYR A 28 3.42 -9.48 -3.50
CA TYR A 28 2.59 -8.82 -4.50
C TYR A 28 1.22 -8.43 -3.94
N GLN A 29 0.61 -9.31 -3.13
CA GLN A 29 -0.69 -9.05 -2.52
C GLN A 29 -0.68 -7.81 -1.62
N VAL A 30 0.32 -7.66 -0.74
CA VAL A 30 0.42 -6.49 0.14
C VAL A 30 0.75 -5.22 -0.65
N GLY A 31 1.61 -5.31 -1.68
CA GLY A 31 1.89 -4.19 -2.57
C GLY A 31 0.62 -3.70 -3.25
N CYS A 32 -0.13 -4.60 -3.89
CA CYS A 32 -1.40 -4.28 -4.54
C CYS A 32 -2.45 -3.73 -3.56
N TYR A 33 -2.45 -4.18 -2.31
CA TYR A 33 -3.34 -3.67 -1.28
C TYR A 33 -3.01 -2.22 -0.91
N ILE A 34 -1.75 -1.89 -0.65
CA ILE A 34 -1.34 -0.51 -0.31
C ILE A 34 -1.61 0.44 -1.47
N VAL A 35 -1.24 0.08 -2.70
CA VAL A 35 -1.44 0.96 -3.85
C VAL A 35 -2.91 1.14 -4.22
N ALA A 36 -3.79 0.23 -3.77
CA ALA A 36 -5.24 0.37 -3.94
C ALA A 36 -5.86 1.42 -3.00
N HIS A 37 -5.12 1.92 -2.02
CA HIS A 37 -5.60 2.97 -1.12
C HIS A 37 -6.05 4.21 -1.94
N PRO A 38 -7.21 4.84 -1.65
CA PRO A 38 -7.78 5.87 -2.52
C PRO A 38 -6.88 7.08 -2.75
N GLU A 39 -6.08 7.45 -1.76
CA GLU A 39 -5.09 8.53 -1.86
C GLU A 39 -3.91 8.18 -2.78
N ILE A 40 -3.57 6.89 -2.88
CA ILE A 40 -2.37 6.38 -3.57
C ILE A 40 -2.73 5.90 -4.98
N TYR A 41 -3.94 5.36 -5.17
CA TYR A 41 -4.33 4.63 -6.37
C TYR A 41 -4.23 5.43 -7.66
N LEU A 42 -4.59 6.73 -7.65
CA LEU A 42 -4.52 7.54 -8.87
C LEU A 42 -3.09 7.60 -9.40
N ALA A 43 -2.13 7.83 -8.50
CA ALA A 43 -0.70 7.84 -8.78
C ALA A 43 -0.21 6.49 -9.30
N ALA A 44 -0.53 5.42 -8.54
CA ALA A 44 -0.10 4.06 -8.85
C ALA A 44 -0.66 3.54 -10.18
N SER A 45 -1.90 3.90 -10.51
CA SER A 45 -2.59 3.40 -11.71
C SER A 45 -1.97 3.89 -13.02
N GLN A 46 -1.18 4.96 -12.97
CA GLN A 46 -0.53 5.58 -14.12
C GLN A 46 0.87 5.01 -14.40
N GLN A 47 1.37 4.11 -13.55
CA GLN A 47 2.71 3.55 -13.63
C GLN A 47 2.68 2.04 -13.94
N ASP A 48 3.79 1.55 -14.48
CA ASP A 48 4.05 0.12 -14.60
C ASP A 48 4.49 -0.45 -13.25
N TRP A 49 4.29 -1.76 -13.05
CA TRP A 49 4.54 -2.38 -11.73
C TRP A 49 6.01 -2.30 -11.31
N GLU A 50 6.91 -2.38 -12.28
CA GLU A 50 8.36 -2.34 -12.07
C GLU A 50 8.79 -0.98 -11.48
N ASP A 51 8.06 0.10 -11.80
CA ASP A 51 8.36 1.47 -11.38
C ASP A 51 7.41 1.97 -10.27
N ILE A 52 6.47 1.14 -9.81
CA ILE A 52 5.33 1.57 -8.99
C ILE A 52 5.72 2.15 -7.64
N PHE A 53 6.94 1.90 -7.15
CA PHE A 53 7.44 2.46 -5.88
C PHE A 53 8.65 3.40 -6.07
N ASP A 54 9.29 3.36 -7.24
CA ASP A 54 10.56 4.06 -7.50
C ASP A 54 10.33 5.56 -7.81
N ASP A 55 9.15 5.91 -8.33
CA ASP A 55 8.81 7.27 -8.76
C ASP A 55 8.06 8.12 -7.71
N TRP A 56 7.83 7.62 -6.48
CA TRP A 56 6.93 8.28 -5.52
C TRP A 56 7.60 9.33 -4.64
N ILE A 57 8.86 9.69 -4.92
CA ILE A 57 9.58 10.75 -4.20
C ILE A 57 8.95 12.13 -4.45
N ASP A 58 8.40 12.39 -5.64
CA ASP A 58 7.95 13.73 -6.05
C ASP A 58 6.43 13.98 -5.92
N GLN A 59 5.67 13.03 -5.37
CA GLN A 59 4.23 13.16 -5.21
C GLN A 59 3.83 13.65 -3.81
N SER A 60 2.88 14.60 -3.78
CA SER A 60 2.39 15.25 -2.56
C SER A 60 1.33 14.43 -1.82
N PHE A 61 1.71 13.24 -1.35
CA PHE A 61 0.88 12.47 -0.42
C PHE A 61 0.82 13.14 0.96
N SER A 62 -0.25 12.89 1.72
CA SER A 62 -0.30 13.21 3.15
C SER A 62 0.79 12.43 3.89
N ARG A 63 1.15 12.87 5.11
CA ARG A 63 2.12 12.13 5.93
C ARG A 63 1.64 10.70 6.20
N GLY A 64 0.34 10.50 6.43
CA GLY A 64 -0.24 9.16 6.63
C GLY A 64 -0.15 8.30 5.37
N GLY A 65 -0.49 8.87 4.21
CA GLY A 65 -0.32 8.21 2.91
C GLY A 65 1.13 7.80 2.67
N ARG A 66 2.09 8.68 2.95
CA ARG A 66 3.52 8.37 2.82
C ARG A 66 3.97 7.24 3.73
N LEU A 67 3.51 7.21 4.99
CA LEU A 67 3.83 6.13 5.91
C LEU A 67 3.24 4.78 5.48
N LEU A 68 2.06 4.76 4.86
CA LEU A 68 1.48 3.54 4.28
C LEU A 68 2.26 3.06 3.04
N ILE A 69 2.74 3.98 2.22
CA ILE A 69 3.65 3.70 1.10
C ILE A 69 4.95 3.07 1.59
N ASP A 70 5.60 3.70 2.58
CA ASP A 70 6.86 3.21 3.15
C ASP A 70 6.68 1.82 3.77
N LEU A 71 5.55 1.58 4.46
CA LEU A 71 5.16 0.26 4.95
C LEU A 71 5.01 -0.77 3.81
N GLY A 72 4.33 -0.39 2.71
CA GLY A 72 4.13 -1.26 1.56
C GLY A 72 5.44 -1.72 0.93
N MET A 73 6.39 -0.80 0.74
CA MET A 73 7.73 -1.12 0.23
C MET A 73 8.51 -2.06 1.16
N HIS A 74 8.39 -1.84 2.47
CA HIS A 74 8.98 -2.73 3.49
C HIS A 74 8.42 -4.14 3.42
N LEU A 75 7.09 -4.26 3.35
CA LEU A 75 6.41 -5.56 3.34
C LEU A 75 6.57 -6.30 2.00
N TYR A 76 6.62 -5.60 0.86
CA TYR A 76 6.78 -6.18 -0.47
C TYR A 76 8.15 -6.83 -0.68
N GLY A 77 9.25 -6.11 -0.42
CA GLY A 77 10.58 -6.58 -0.79
C GLY A 77 11.72 -6.17 0.15
N GLY A 78 11.40 -5.57 1.30
CA GLY A 78 12.41 -5.04 2.23
C GLY A 78 13.14 -3.81 1.69
N GLY A 79 12.40 -2.89 1.04
CA GLY A 79 12.96 -1.73 0.33
C GLY A 79 13.84 -0.80 1.18
N HIS A 80 14.64 0.02 0.49
CA HIS A 80 15.59 0.99 1.06
C HIS A 80 14.97 2.17 1.83
N ALA A 81 13.64 2.32 1.83
CA ALA A 81 12.95 3.36 2.59
C ALA A 81 13.07 3.09 4.09
N GLU A 82 12.93 4.11 4.96
CA GLU A 82 12.87 3.90 6.41
C GLU A 82 11.42 4.01 6.88
N PHE A 83 10.73 2.87 7.04
CA PHE A 83 9.42 2.89 7.71
C PHE A 83 9.60 3.16 9.20
N ASN A 84 9.12 4.33 9.67
CA ASN A 84 9.15 4.69 11.08
C ASN A 84 7.83 4.34 11.77
N LEU A 85 7.83 3.22 12.51
CA LEU A 85 6.64 2.76 13.23
C LEU A 85 6.15 3.76 14.28
N ALA A 86 7.05 4.43 15.00
CA ALA A 86 6.63 5.40 16.03
C ALA A 86 5.91 6.60 15.41
N ASP A 87 6.35 7.07 14.24
CA ASP A 87 5.66 8.11 13.49
C ASP A 87 4.29 7.60 12.97
N ALA A 88 4.24 6.39 12.42
CA ALA A 88 2.99 5.77 12.00
C ALA A 88 1.95 5.70 13.12
N LEU A 89 2.35 5.29 14.33
CA LEU A 89 1.44 5.21 15.47
C LEU A 89 0.94 6.58 15.96
N ASN A 90 1.72 7.65 15.75
CA ASN A 90 1.32 9.02 16.14
C ASN A 90 0.55 9.76 15.03
N THR A 91 0.69 9.34 13.78
CA THR A 91 0.16 10.05 12.61
C THR A 91 -1.10 9.40 12.03
N LEU A 92 -1.19 8.07 12.01
CA LEU A 92 -2.31 7.39 11.35
C LEU A 92 -3.60 7.50 12.15
N ASP A 93 -4.68 7.88 11.49
CA ASP A 93 -6.03 7.83 12.07
C ASP A 93 -6.50 6.36 12.24
N GLU A 94 -7.65 6.18 12.89
CA GLU A 94 -8.18 4.83 13.18
C GLU A 94 -8.34 3.96 11.92
N LYS A 95 -8.71 4.56 10.79
CA LYS A 95 -8.93 3.82 9.54
C LYS A 95 -7.61 3.42 8.91
N ASN A 96 -6.67 4.34 8.82
CA ASN A 96 -5.34 4.07 8.27
C ASN A 96 -4.52 3.14 9.17
N PHE A 97 -4.72 3.18 10.48
CA PHE A 97 -4.14 2.21 11.40
C PHE A 97 -4.67 0.79 11.12
N LYS A 98 -5.98 0.63 10.85
CA LYS A 98 -6.55 -0.65 10.42
C LYS A 98 -6.04 -1.11 9.05
N VAL A 99 -5.76 -0.18 8.12
CA VAL A 99 -5.07 -0.50 6.86
C VAL A 99 -3.66 -1.04 7.13
N LEU A 100 -2.89 -0.38 7.99
CA LEU A 100 -1.56 -0.84 8.40
C LEU A 100 -1.62 -2.27 8.98
N LEU A 101 -2.54 -2.54 9.91
CA LEU A 101 -2.69 -3.88 10.50
C LEU A 101 -3.07 -4.92 9.44
N GLN A 102 -3.98 -4.57 8.54
CA GLN A 102 -4.40 -5.48 7.47
C GLN A 102 -3.27 -5.78 6.49
N ALA A 103 -2.41 -4.81 6.18
CA ALA A 103 -1.24 -5.00 5.32
C ALA A 103 -0.23 -5.98 5.95
N ILE A 104 0.04 -5.83 7.26
CA ILE A 104 0.88 -6.75 8.02
C ILE A 104 0.27 -8.17 8.02
N ASP A 105 -1.04 -8.28 8.24
CA ASP A 105 -1.74 -9.57 8.21
C ASP A 105 -1.64 -10.24 6.84
N ILE A 106 -1.78 -9.50 5.74
CA ILE A 106 -1.62 -10.04 4.38
C ILE A 106 -0.20 -10.60 4.18
N ARG A 107 0.82 -9.82 4.55
CA ARG A 107 2.21 -10.21 4.35
C ARG A 107 2.59 -11.45 5.16
N ARG A 108 2.17 -11.50 6.43
CA ARG A 108 2.34 -12.68 7.29
C ARG A 108 1.58 -13.88 6.69
N GLY A 109 0.35 -13.62 6.24
CA GLY A 109 -0.66 -14.48 5.62
C GLY A 109 -1.11 -15.65 6.47
#